data_AF-A0A924M9Y3-F1
#
_entry.id   AF-A0A924M9Y3-F1
#
_cell.length_a   1.000
_cell.length_b   1.000
_cell.length_c   1.000
_cell.angle_alpha   90.00
_cell.angle_beta   90.00
_cell.angle_gamma   90.00
#
_symmetry.space_group_name_H-M   'P 1'
#
loop_
_entity.id
_entity.type
_entity.pdbx_description
1 polymer ?
#
loop_
_entity_poly.entity_id
_entity_poly.type
_entity_poly.pdbx_seq_one_letter_code
_entity_poly.pdbx_strand_id
1 'polypeptide(L)'
;MKNILLAVIAICMYLPALALTENEVYCYIKKVGIKHPDVVLKQAIFESGHFKSHIYKTKQNLFGFRRTRNYLKFKTWQASVDFYKKWQDKYYKNDEEDYYKFLQRKNYSGYKEFNYAKELKRIKIKGSLNCTEYDEE
;
A
#
# COMPACT_ATOMS: atom_id res chain seq x y z
N MET A 1 -2.04 14.80 -47.13
CA MET A 1 -2.09 15.17 -45.69
C MET A 1 -3.14 14.34 -44.96
N LYS A 2 -2.90 13.04 -44.86
CA LYS A 2 -3.58 12.08 -43.96
C LYS A 2 -2.43 11.19 -43.52
N ASN A 3 -2.28 10.94 -42.21
CA ASN A 3 -1.41 9.89 -41.59
C ASN A 3 -0.68 10.33 -40.32
N ILE A 4 -0.83 11.57 -39.82
CA ILE A 4 -0.25 11.94 -38.52
C ILE A 4 -1.18 11.54 -37.35
N LEU A 5 -2.50 11.46 -37.57
CA LEU A 5 -3.48 11.19 -36.51
C LEU A 5 -3.45 9.73 -35.99
N LEU A 6 -3.08 8.75 -36.83
CA LEU A 6 -3.00 7.33 -36.43
C LEU A 6 -1.79 7.03 -35.54
N ALA A 7 -0.67 7.74 -35.74
CA ALA A 7 0.55 7.54 -34.94
C ALA A 7 0.38 8.01 -33.49
N VAL A 8 -0.38 9.09 -33.25
CA VAL A 8 -0.61 9.63 -31.90
C VAL A 8 -1.48 8.69 -31.06
N ILE A 9 -2.48 8.04 -31.67
CA ILE A 9 -3.37 7.08 -30.99
C ILE A 9 -2.62 5.78 -30.64
N ALA A 10 -1.71 5.33 -31.51
CA ALA A 10 -0.93 4.11 -31.26
C ALA A 10 0.14 4.29 -30.16
N ILE A 11 0.77 5.46 -30.04
CA ILE A 11 1.76 5.75 -28.99
C ILE A 11 1.11 5.70 -27.58
N CYS A 12 -0.16 6.08 -27.47
CA CYS A 12 -0.89 6.10 -26.20
C CYS A 12 -1.19 4.68 -25.63
N MET A 13 -1.15 3.63 -26.47
CA MET A 13 -1.46 2.25 -26.07
C MET A 13 -0.23 1.42 -25.62
N TYR A 14 0.99 1.94 -25.74
CA TYR A 14 2.22 1.18 -25.51
C TYR A 14 3.09 1.65 -24.33
N LEU A 15 2.67 2.66 -23.58
CA LEU A 15 3.33 2.98 -22.31
C LEU A 15 2.92 1.93 -21.27
N PRO A 16 3.84 1.08 -20.77
CA PRO A 16 3.51 0.26 -19.61
C PRO A 16 3.08 1.20 -18.48
N ALA A 17 1.95 0.88 -17.84
CA ALA A 17 1.55 1.58 -16.63
C ALA A 17 2.77 1.64 -15.70
N LEU A 18 3.21 2.86 -15.36
CA LEU A 18 4.39 3.06 -14.55
C LEU A 18 4.25 2.21 -13.28
N ALA A 19 5.27 1.42 -12.96
CA ALA A 19 5.23 0.53 -11.81
C ALA A 19 5.06 1.37 -10.53
N LEU A 20 4.07 1.02 -9.71
CA LEU A 20 3.83 1.67 -8.42
C LEU A 20 5.11 1.66 -7.58
N THR A 21 5.50 2.83 -7.10
CA THR A 21 6.72 3.03 -6.31
C THR A 21 6.44 3.05 -4.81
N GLU A 22 7.48 2.78 -4.02
CA GLU A 22 7.39 2.88 -2.55
C GLU A 22 7.11 4.32 -2.09
N ASN A 23 7.65 5.32 -2.80
CA ASN A 23 7.40 6.74 -2.53
C ASN A 23 5.93 7.12 -2.75
N GLU A 24 5.31 6.70 -3.85
CA GLU A 24 3.89 7.00 -4.12
C GLU A 24 2.97 6.44 -3.03
N VAL A 25 3.22 5.18 -2.61
CA VAL A 25 2.45 4.55 -1.53
C VAL A 25 2.69 5.27 -0.22
N TYR A 26 3.94 5.57 0.11
CA TYR A 26 4.30 6.30 1.33
C TYR A 26 3.64 7.67 1.42
N CYS A 27 3.69 8.45 0.34
CA CYS A 27 3.11 9.77 0.31
C CYS A 27 1.60 9.75 0.40
N TYR A 28 0.94 8.75 -0.19
CA TYR A 28 -0.49 8.59 -0.01
C TYR A 28 -0.85 8.16 1.42
N ILE A 29 -0.09 7.24 2.03
CA ILE A 29 -0.24 6.85 3.45
C ILE A 29 -0.16 8.09 4.35
N LYS A 30 0.85 8.95 4.15
CA LYS A 30 0.99 10.22 4.87
C LYS A 30 -0.19 11.16 4.59
N LYS A 31 -0.55 11.34 3.32
CA LYS A 31 -1.65 12.23 2.88
C LYS A 31 -2.98 11.89 3.55
N VAL A 32 -3.30 10.61 3.73
CA VAL A 32 -4.54 10.19 4.39
C VAL A 32 -4.43 10.08 5.92
N GLY A 33 -3.31 10.53 6.50
CA GLY A 33 -3.11 10.63 7.94
C GLY A 33 -2.98 9.29 8.67
N ILE A 34 -2.49 8.23 8.00
CA ILE A 34 -2.22 6.94 8.65
C ILE A 34 -1.04 7.10 9.63
N LYS A 35 -1.23 6.63 10.87
CA LYS A 35 -0.19 6.59 11.90
C LYS A 35 0.89 5.57 11.55
N HIS A 36 2.13 5.83 11.97
CA HIS A 36 3.29 4.96 11.75
C HIS A 36 3.58 4.66 10.26
N PRO A 37 3.68 5.69 9.40
CA PRO A 37 3.69 5.53 7.94
C PRO A 37 4.83 4.64 7.43
N ASP A 38 6.00 4.66 8.08
CA ASP A 38 7.13 3.80 7.70
C ASP A 38 6.83 2.31 7.95
N VAL A 39 6.14 1.98 9.05
CA VAL A 39 5.76 0.60 9.36
C VAL A 39 4.65 0.14 8.42
N VAL A 40 3.68 1.02 8.14
CA VAL A 40 2.58 0.71 7.22
C VAL A 40 3.07 0.55 5.79
N LEU A 41 4.07 1.33 5.35
CA LEU A 41 4.72 1.10 4.05
C LEU A 41 5.39 -0.27 4.00
N LYS A 42 6.10 -0.68 5.07
CA LYS A 42 6.71 -2.01 5.16
C LYS A 42 5.66 -3.12 5.10
N GLN A 43 4.47 -2.93 5.70
CA GLN A 43 3.35 -3.86 5.53
C GLN A 43 2.90 -3.92 4.07
N ALA A 44 2.67 -2.77 3.42
CA ALA A 44 2.27 -2.74 2.02
C ALA A 44 3.30 -3.46 1.12
N ILE A 45 4.60 -3.25 1.35
CA ILE A 45 5.68 -3.94 0.62
C ILE A 45 5.64 -5.45 0.88
N PHE A 46 5.53 -5.87 2.14
CA PHE A 46 5.53 -7.29 2.51
C PHE A 46 4.31 -8.02 1.93
N GLU A 47 3.10 -7.51 2.18
CA GLU A 47 1.83 -8.15 1.78
C GLU A 47 1.63 -8.17 0.25
N SER A 48 2.15 -7.17 -0.46
CA SER A 48 2.07 -7.09 -1.92
C SER A 48 3.24 -7.77 -2.65
N GLY A 49 4.22 -8.32 -1.93
CA GLY A 49 5.44 -8.87 -2.50
C GLY A 49 6.20 -7.84 -3.34
N HIS A 50 6.53 -6.69 -2.76
CA HIS A 50 7.14 -5.54 -3.44
C HIS A 50 6.32 -5.06 -4.65
N PHE A 51 4.99 -4.93 -4.48
CA PHE A 51 4.04 -4.51 -5.51
C PHE A 51 4.03 -5.40 -6.76
N LYS A 52 4.41 -6.68 -6.62
CA LYS A 52 4.51 -7.63 -7.74
C LYS A 52 3.56 -8.82 -7.64
N SER A 53 2.95 -9.04 -6.47
CA SER A 53 2.08 -10.20 -6.25
C SER A 53 0.86 -10.18 -7.17
N HIS A 54 0.37 -11.38 -7.52
CA HIS A 54 -0.83 -11.53 -8.33
C HIS A 54 -2.06 -10.91 -7.66
N ILE A 55 -2.15 -11.00 -6.33
CA ILE A 55 -3.24 -10.41 -5.54
C ILE A 55 -3.23 -8.89 -5.67
N TYR A 56 -2.10 -8.23 -5.49
CA TYR A 56 -2.01 -6.79 -5.70
C TYR A 56 -2.39 -6.42 -7.15
N LYS A 57 -1.80 -7.08 -8.16
CA LYS A 57 -2.03 -6.76 -9.57
C LYS A 57 -3.50 -6.90 -9.98
N THR A 58 -4.20 -7.93 -9.52
CA THR A 58 -5.58 -8.23 -9.94
C THR A 58 -6.66 -7.62 -9.04
N LYS A 59 -6.34 -7.35 -7.77
CA LYS A 59 -7.31 -6.88 -6.77
C LYS A 59 -7.00 -5.51 -6.20
N GLN A 60 -5.87 -4.91 -6.58
CA GLN A 60 -5.42 -3.61 -6.05
C GLN A 60 -5.36 -3.59 -4.51
N ASN A 61 -5.05 -4.73 -3.90
CA ASN A 61 -5.05 -4.93 -2.46
C ASN A 61 -3.61 -4.96 -1.96
N LEU A 62 -3.12 -3.82 -1.47
CA LEU A 62 -1.75 -3.70 -0.96
C LEU A 62 -1.54 -4.41 0.38
N PHE A 63 -2.60 -4.62 1.15
CA PHE A 63 -2.53 -4.93 2.58
C PHE A 63 -3.00 -6.34 2.93
N GLY A 64 -3.32 -7.16 1.91
CA GLY A 64 -3.73 -8.54 2.10
C GLY A 64 -5.10 -8.71 2.77
N PHE A 65 -5.94 -7.66 2.85
CA PHE A 65 -7.23 -7.77 3.55
C PHE A 65 -8.15 -8.82 2.94
N ARG A 66 -8.82 -9.58 3.81
CA ARG A 66 -9.74 -10.67 3.44
C ARG A 66 -11.11 -10.47 4.07
N ARG A 67 -12.14 -10.92 3.36
CA ARG A 67 -13.45 -11.23 3.94
C ARG A 67 -13.62 -12.75 3.88
N THR A 68 -13.74 -13.37 5.05
CA THR A 68 -13.69 -14.82 5.22
C THR A 68 -12.46 -15.42 4.53
N ARG A 69 -12.64 -16.22 3.48
CA ARG A 69 -11.55 -16.87 2.75
C ARG A 69 -11.09 -16.08 1.52
N ASN A 70 -11.75 -15.00 1.14
CA ASN A 70 -11.47 -14.29 -0.11
C ASN A 70 -10.76 -12.96 0.13
N TYR A 71 -9.72 -12.68 -0.66
CA TYR A 71 -9.11 -11.36 -0.70
C TYR A 71 -10.10 -10.32 -1.22
N LEU A 72 -10.19 -9.20 -0.51
CA LEU A 72 -10.93 -8.02 -0.95
C LEU A 72 -10.37 -7.52 -2.28
N LYS A 73 -11.26 -7.01 -3.14
CA LYS A 73 -10.93 -6.32 -4.39
C LYS A 73 -11.26 -4.85 -4.23
N PHE A 74 -10.28 -4.01 -4.54
CA PHE A 74 -10.37 -2.57 -4.54
C PHE A 74 -10.36 -2.05 -5.98
N LYS A 75 -10.91 -0.85 -6.19
CA LYS A 75 -10.89 -0.18 -7.50
C LYS A 75 -9.48 0.30 -7.87
N THR A 76 -8.76 0.81 -6.88
CA THR A 76 -7.39 1.32 -7.00
C THR A 76 -6.58 0.94 -5.77
N TRP A 77 -5.25 1.00 -5.86
CA TRP A 77 -4.39 0.75 -4.71
C TRP A 77 -4.62 1.77 -3.60
N GLN A 78 -4.94 3.03 -3.93
CA GLN A 78 -5.31 4.08 -2.97
C GLN A 78 -6.52 3.67 -2.15
N ALA A 79 -7.56 3.10 -2.78
CA ALA A 79 -8.75 2.63 -2.06
C ALA A 79 -8.42 1.51 -1.05
N SER A 80 -7.35 0.75 -1.28
CA SER A 80 -6.86 -0.22 -0.28
C SER A 80 -6.13 0.46 0.89
N VAL A 81 -5.45 1.60 0.65
CA VAL A 81 -4.86 2.46 1.70
C VAL A 81 -5.96 3.14 2.52
N ASP A 82 -7.01 3.66 1.89
CA ASP A 82 -8.17 4.25 2.59
C ASP A 82 -8.86 3.21 3.47
N PHE A 83 -8.97 1.97 2.98
CA PHE A 83 -9.49 0.87 3.78
C PHE A 83 -8.59 0.56 4.98
N TYR A 84 -7.26 0.57 4.78
CA TYR A 84 -6.31 0.43 5.88
C TYR A 84 -6.48 1.55 6.91
N LYS A 85 -6.61 2.82 6.49
CA LYS A 85 -6.87 3.96 7.39
C LYS A 85 -8.10 3.71 8.25
N LYS A 86 -9.22 3.32 7.64
CA LYS A 86 -10.46 2.97 8.37
C LYS A 86 -10.26 1.82 9.35
N TRP A 87 -9.47 0.81 8.97
CA TRP A 87 -9.12 -0.31 9.85
C TRP A 87 -8.25 0.15 11.02
N GLN A 88 -7.22 0.97 10.77
CA GLN A 88 -6.35 1.53 11.80
C GLN A 88 -7.15 2.40 12.77
N ASP A 89 -7.95 3.34 12.27
CA ASP A 89 -8.80 4.21 13.09
C ASP A 89 -9.74 3.41 13.98
N LYS A 90 -10.27 2.28 13.49
CA LYS A 90 -11.17 1.44 14.25
C LYS A 90 -10.46 0.72 15.41
N TYR A 91 -9.20 0.31 15.24
CA TYR A 91 -8.57 -0.66 16.12
C TYR A 91 -7.33 -0.15 16.89
N TYR A 92 -6.62 0.84 16.36
CA TYR A 92 -5.50 1.50 17.01
C TYR A 92 -6.02 2.75 17.72
N LYS A 93 -6.34 2.60 19.01
CA LYS A 93 -6.97 3.64 19.83
C LYS A 93 -6.04 4.27 20.87
N ASN A 94 -4.88 3.66 21.08
CA ASN A 94 -3.86 4.12 22.01
C ASN A 94 -2.59 4.43 21.22
N ASP A 95 -2.34 5.71 20.96
CA ASP A 95 -1.15 6.16 20.22
C ASP A 95 0.16 5.91 21.01
N GLU A 96 0.09 5.59 22.31
CA GLU A 96 1.24 5.19 23.13
C GLU A 96 1.58 3.69 23.02
N GLU A 97 0.68 2.86 22.47
CA GLU A 97 0.94 1.43 22.25
C GLU A 97 2.01 1.28 21.16
N ASP A 98 3.05 0.47 21.44
CA ASP A 98 4.02 0.06 20.42
C ASP A 98 3.28 -0.54 19.22
N TYR A 99 3.51 0.04 18.04
CA TYR A 99 2.72 -0.30 16.86
C TYR A 99 2.87 -1.77 16.42
N TYR A 100 4.03 -2.40 16.69
CA TYR A 100 4.22 -3.81 16.40
C TYR A 100 3.44 -4.70 17.37
N LYS A 101 3.36 -4.33 18.65
CA LYS A 101 2.48 -4.99 19.64
C LYS A 101 1.01 -4.87 19.24
N PHE A 102 0.59 -3.69 18.77
CA PHE A 102 -0.76 -3.49 18.20
C PHE A 102 -1.05 -4.47 17.06
N LEU A 103 -0.16 -4.56 16.06
CA LEU A 103 -0.32 -5.47 14.91
C LEU A 103 -0.38 -6.94 15.35
N GLN A 104 0.44 -7.32 16.34
CA GLN A 104 0.45 -8.67 16.90
C GLN A 104 -0.86 -8.98 17.65
N ARG A 105 -1.33 -8.07 18.52
CA ARG A 105 -2.60 -8.20 19.25
C ARG A 105 -3.79 -8.32 18.31
N LYS A 106 -3.76 -7.62 17.17
CA LYS A 106 -4.78 -7.74 16.11
C LYS A 106 -4.65 -9.01 15.26
N ASN A 107 -3.62 -9.82 15.46
CA ASN A 107 -3.29 -10.98 14.64
C ASN A 107 -3.31 -10.64 13.14
N TYR A 108 -2.65 -9.53 12.77
CA TYR A 108 -2.73 -8.98 11.42
C TYR A 108 -2.32 -10.00 10.33
N SER A 109 -1.23 -10.74 10.57
CA SER A 109 -0.73 -11.78 9.66
C SER A 109 -1.66 -13.00 9.56
N GLY A 110 -2.61 -13.15 10.49
CA GLY A 110 -3.45 -14.34 10.62
C GLY A 110 -2.77 -15.51 11.34
N TYR A 111 -1.47 -15.43 11.66
CA TYR A 111 -0.68 -16.50 12.28
C TYR A 111 -0.07 -16.02 13.59
N LYS A 112 -0.64 -16.42 14.74
CA LYS A 112 -0.24 -15.94 16.07
C LYS A 112 1.23 -16.23 16.42
N GLU A 113 1.75 -17.37 16.01
CA GLU A 113 3.13 -17.80 16.24
C GLU A 113 4.13 -17.16 15.27
N PHE A 114 3.63 -16.54 14.20
CA PHE A 114 4.48 -15.86 13.22
C PHE A 114 4.93 -14.51 13.76
N ASN A 115 6.26 -14.31 13.83
CA ASN A 115 6.84 -13.05 14.26
C ASN A 115 6.77 -12.00 13.15
N TYR A 116 5.57 -11.47 12.94
CA TYR A 116 5.29 -10.47 11.91
C TYR A 116 6.16 -9.22 12.06
N ALA A 117 6.36 -8.76 13.30
CA ALA A 117 7.20 -7.61 13.60
C ALA A 117 8.65 -7.79 13.12
N LYS A 118 9.22 -8.99 13.28
CA LYS A 118 10.57 -9.30 12.82
C LYS A 118 10.67 -9.22 11.29
N GLU A 119 9.67 -9.71 10.57
CA GLU A 119 9.68 -9.67 9.10
C GLU A 119 9.51 -8.25 8.57
N LEU A 120 8.61 -7.45 9.15
CA LEU A 120 8.49 -6.03 8.79
C LEU A 120 9.80 -5.26 9.03
N LYS A 121 10.50 -5.52 10.15
CA LYS A 121 11.79 -4.89 10.46
C LYS A 121 12.89 -5.25 9.45
N ARG A 122 12.79 -6.38 8.74
CA ARG A 122 13.74 -6.79 7.69
C ARG A 122 13.51 -6.09 6.36
N ILE A 123 12.33 -5.53 6.12
CA ILE A 123 12.02 -4.81 4.89
C ILE A 123 12.86 -3.54 4.80
N LYS A 124 13.65 -3.45 3.72
CA LYS A 124 14.39 -2.26 3.33
C LYS A 124 13.58 -1.47 2.32
N ILE A 125 13.26 -0.23 2.67
CA ILE A 125 12.64 0.74 1.76
C ILE A 125 13.70 1.15 0.73
N LYS A 126 13.34 1.14 -0.55
CA LYS A 126 14.20 1.46 -1.68
C LYS A 126 13.84 2.83 -2.24
N GLY A 127 14.86 3.64 -2.48
CA GLY A 127 14.71 5.00 -3.01
C GLY A 127 14.50 6.05 -1.91
N SER A 128 14.53 7.31 -2.31
CA SER A 128 14.21 8.44 -1.43
C SER A 128 12.70 8.53 -1.22
N LEU A 129 12.31 8.63 0.05
CA LEU A 129 10.94 9.00 0.41
C LEU A 129 10.88 10.53 0.43
N ASN A 130 10.26 11.11 -0.59
CA ASN A 130 10.04 12.54 -0.70
C ASN A 130 8.58 12.79 -1.08
N CYS A 131 7.83 13.25 -0.08
CA CYS A 131 6.50 13.76 -0.26
C CYS A 131 6.64 15.26 -0.20
N THR A 132 6.84 15.88 -1.36
CA THR A 132 6.67 17.32 -1.49
C THR A 132 5.27 17.63 -0.99
N GLU A 133 5.17 18.40 0.09
CA GLU A 133 3.91 18.95 0.56
C GLU A 133 3.30 19.67 -0.63
N TYR A 134 2.20 19.15 -1.16
CA TYR A 134 1.31 20.00 -1.93
C TYR A 134 0.66 20.85 -0.85
N ASP A 135 1.20 22.07 -0.71
CA ASP A 135 0.66 23.11 0.14
C ASP A 135 -0.87 23.14 0.00
N GLU A 136 -1.54 23.07 1.14
CA GLU A 136 -2.98 23.25 1.23
C GLU A 136 -3.30 24.70 0.85
N GLU A 137 -3.79 24.92 -0.38
CA GLU A 137 -4.67 26.05 -0.74
C GLU A 137 -6.14 25.66 -0.59
#